data_AF-A0A6A5VK61-F1
#
_entry.id   AF-A0A6A5VK61-F1
#
_cell.length_a   1.000
_cell.length_b   1.000
_cell.length_c   1.000
_cell.angle_alpha   90.00
_cell.angle_beta   90.00
_cell.angle_gamma   90.00
#
_symmetry.space_group_name_H-M   'P 1'
#
loop_
_entity.id
_entity.type
_entity.pdbx_description
1 polymer ?
#
loop_
_entity_poly.entity_id
_entity_poly.type
_entity_poly.pdbx_seq_one_letter_code
_entity_poly.pdbx_strand_id
1 'polypeptide(L)'
;MGANAQCSFLSQKATSRAPAVAVNDIDNAPVEKRTSDTLPSSIPPSSDCNGYSASVGSFAVPCPRTWQSEISGLDGQGPREVLLPINVDYIRKAEDTARLRRKNYAKLLERGMAYMMVKAYDEDGLDQRSVARTMEKNDFKEIGMYGLLSIHRPALKLTIEGNPLKAKAAPGELYSLYNDEDSPWRLLNSPAICTNYLVDRYQNSPSANDYLRVQARLLSYVSGRVDSVDAALELDNLSSQRNSMRKGILNGQHWYLNGPEHRVMCILTFCEALTKHFAGMDLADRDKPLAKPLSYLDCSINPEKGFKQHEMEQLSSWLHHVVVQALRLEDPSKSYNFQSVIICHLAKEWEPRVMEPVATVLTDCTYETGGGFCIE
;
A
#
# COMPACT_ATOMS: atom_id res chain seq x y z
N MET A 1 33.90 12.47 51.32
CA MET A 1 34.89 11.36 51.32
C MET A 1 34.11 10.06 51.39
N GLY A 2 33.95 9.38 50.26
CA GLY A 2 33.21 8.13 50.12
C GLY A 2 33.59 7.52 48.77
N ALA A 3 34.08 6.29 48.80
CA ALA A 3 35.05 5.75 47.85
C ALA A 3 34.46 5.31 46.49
N ASN A 4 35.25 5.57 45.45
CA ASN A 4 35.14 4.97 44.12
C ASN A 4 35.51 3.48 44.16
N ALA A 5 34.71 2.64 43.51
CA ALA A 5 35.08 1.27 43.15
C ALA A 5 35.18 1.18 41.62
N GLN A 6 36.41 1.24 41.10
CA GLN A 6 36.77 0.78 39.76
C GLN A 6 36.97 -0.73 39.81
N CYS A 7 36.31 -1.46 38.91
CA CYS A 7 36.59 -2.88 38.68
C CYS A 7 37.11 -3.06 37.26
N SER A 8 38.40 -3.35 37.17
CA SER A 8 39.14 -3.77 35.99
C SER A 8 38.87 -5.24 35.68
N PHE A 9 38.54 -5.58 34.43
CA PHE A 9 38.66 -6.95 33.94
C PHE A 9 39.49 -7.00 32.66
N LEU A 10 40.52 -7.84 32.72
CA LEU A 10 41.50 -8.14 31.68
C LEU A 10 40.93 -9.10 30.63
N SER A 11 41.14 -8.71 29.37
CA SER A 11 41.68 -9.50 28.26
C SER A 11 41.59 -11.04 28.30
N GLN A 12 40.79 -11.61 27.40
CA GLN A 12 41.14 -12.83 26.68
C GLN A 12 40.79 -12.69 25.19
N LYS A 13 41.81 -12.52 24.36
CA LYS A 13 41.74 -12.69 22.90
C LYS A 13 41.70 -14.19 22.59
N ALA A 14 40.60 -14.67 22.03
CA ALA A 14 40.52 -15.99 21.42
C ALA A 14 40.68 -15.84 19.89
N THR A 15 41.82 -16.29 19.37
CA THR A 15 42.07 -16.45 17.93
C THR A 15 41.45 -17.77 17.45
N SER A 16 40.31 -17.68 16.76
CA SER A 16 39.68 -18.80 16.06
C SER A 16 40.26 -18.93 14.64
N ARG A 17 41.10 -19.95 14.44
CA ARG A 17 41.56 -20.43 13.13
C ARG A 17 40.40 -21.14 12.41
N ALA A 18 40.06 -20.68 11.21
CA ALA A 18 39.19 -21.41 10.29
C ALA A 18 39.96 -22.59 9.65
N PRO A 19 39.33 -23.76 9.44
CA PRO A 19 39.95 -24.87 8.72
C PRO A 19 39.87 -24.65 7.20
N ALA A 20 40.99 -24.90 6.52
CA ALA A 20 41.09 -24.96 5.08
C ALA A 20 40.28 -26.15 4.54
N VAL A 21 39.38 -25.87 3.59
CA VAL A 21 38.66 -26.90 2.83
C VAL A 21 39.56 -27.38 1.69
N ALA A 22 39.81 -28.68 1.67
CA ALA A 22 40.55 -29.36 0.62
C ALA A 22 39.75 -29.33 -0.70
N VAL A 23 40.44 -28.93 -1.77
CA VAL A 23 40.02 -29.08 -3.15
C VAL A 23 40.21 -30.56 -3.50
N ASN A 24 39.12 -31.27 -3.76
CA ASN A 24 39.18 -32.58 -4.38
C ASN A 24 38.89 -32.44 -5.87
N ASP A 25 39.86 -32.92 -6.65
CA ASP A 25 39.80 -33.15 -8.08
C ASP A 25 38.57 -33.99 -8.44
N ILE A 26 37.80 -33.53 -9.42
CA ILE A 26 36.78 -34.33 -10.10
C ILE A 26 37.30 -34.66 -11.49
N ASP A 27 37.40 -35.96 -11.72
CA ASP A 27 37.84 -36.62 -12.93
C ASP A 27 37.11 -36.14 -14.19
N ASN A 28 37.92 -35.95 -15.24
CA ASN A 28 37.49 -35.80 -16.62
C ASN A 28 36.88 -37.11 -17.14
N ALA A 29 35.58 -37.07 -17.47
CA ALA A 29 34.93 -38.07 -18.32
C ALA A 29 34.40 -37.41 -19.61
N PRO A 30 34.42 -38.11 -20.76
CA PRO A 30 34.37 -37.50 -22.08
C PRO A 30 32.96 -37.06 -22.50
N VAL A 31 32.91 -35.97 -23.25
CA VAL A 31 31.71 -35.40 -23.88
C VAL A 31 31.26 -36.30 -25.03
N GLU A 32 30.18 -37.06 -24.81
CA GLU A 32 29.42 -37.70 -25.88
C GLU A 32 28.52 -36.66 -26.58
N LYS A 33 28.72 -36.50 -27.90
CA LYS A 33 27.81 -35.78 -28.78
C LYS A 33 26.46 -36.51 -28.83
N ARG A 34 25.41 -35.91 -28.26
CA ARG A 34 24.02 -36.30 -28.57
C ARG A 34 23.48 -35.45 -29.71
N THR A 35 23.14 -36.16 -30.77
CA THR A 35 22.37 -35.74 -31.93
C THR A 35 21.01 -35.20 -31.54
N SER A 36 20.59 -34.16 -32.26
CA SER A 36 19.28 -33.55 -32.26
C SER A 36 18.20 -34.57 -32.63
N ASP A 37 17.26 -34.82 -31.72
CA ASP A 37 16.01 -35.52 -32.03
C ASP A 37 14.81 -34.59 -31.83
N THR A 38 13.96 -34.71 -32.84
CA THR A 38 12.79 -33.96 -33.26
C THR A 38 11.66 -33.97 -32.22
N LEU A 39 11.13 -32.79 -31.88
CA LEU A 39 9.84 -32.66 -31.18
C LEU A 39 8.67 -32.81 -32.18
N PRO A 40 7.58 -33.52 -31.84
CA PRO A 40 6.46 -33.72 -32.74
C PRO A 40 5.58 -32.47 -32.84
N SER A 41 5.36 -32.03 -34.09
CA SER A 41 4.36 -31.03 -34.47
C SER A 41 2.99 -31.69 -34.58
N SER A 42 2.03 -31.23 -33.80
CA SER A 42 0.60 -31.40 -34.10
C SER A 42 -0.26 -30.51 -33.21
N ILE A 43 -0.45 -29.25 -33.63
CA ILE A 43 -1.64 -28.45 -33.30
C ILE A 43 -2.25 -28.07 -34.65
N PRO A 44 -3.54 -28.36 -34.91
CA PRO A 44 -4.14 -28.13 -36.22
C PRO A 44 -4.33 -26.63 -36.50
N PRO A 45 -4.28 -26.19 -37.76
CA PRO A 45 -4.51 -24.80 -38.11
C PRO A 45 -6.01 -24.51 -38.04
N SER A 46 -6.41 -23.56 -37.19
CA SER A 46 -7.72 -22.93 -37.30
C SER A 46 -7.68 -21.92 -38.44
N SER A 47 -8.38 -22.24 -39.52
CA SER A 47 -8.73 -21.32 -40.59
C SER A 47 -9.67 -20.23 -40.08
N ASP A 48 -9.54 -19.06 -40.71
CA ASP A 48 -10.46 -17.91 -40.69
C ASP A 48 -10.33 -16.92 -39.53
N CYS A 49 -9.44 -15.94 -39.74
CA CYS A 49 -9.67 -14.53 -39.41
C CYS A 49 -8.85 -13.67 -40.39
N ASN A 50 -9.44 -13.40 -41.56
CA ASN A 50 -8.92 -12.39 -42.49
C ASN A 50 -9.15 -10.98 -41.91
N GLY A 51 -8.08 -10.19 -41.88
CA GLY A 51 -8.14 -8.75 -42.12
C GLY A 51 -8.40 -7.83 -40.93
N TYR A 52 -7.37 -7.57 -40.13
CA TYR A 52 -7.14 -6.22 -39.60
C TYR A 52 -5.64 -5.92 -39.61
N SER A 53 -5.23 -5.09 -40.56
CA SER A 53 -3.93 -4.43 -40.60
C SER A 53 -3.85 -3.47 -39.41
N ALA A 54 -3.21 -3.91 -38.32
CA ALA A 54 -2.88 -3.05 -37.20
C ALA A 54 -1.72 -2.13 -37.62
N SER A 55 -2.06 -0.89 -37.94
CA SER A 55 -1.13 0.22 -37.81
C SER A 55 -0.61 0.25 -36.38
N VAL A 56 0.68 0.55 -36.24
CA VAL A 56 1.37 0.73 -34.95
C VAL A 56 0.80 1.97 -34.27
N GLY A 57 -0.34 1.79 -33.62
CA GLY A 57 -0.94 2.77 -32.72
C GLY A 57 -0.21 2.68 -31.39
N SER A 58 0.39 3.79 -30.97
CA SER A 58 0.86 4.01 -29.61
C SER A 58 -0.30 3.75 -28.63
N PHE A 59 -0.37 2.54 -28.08
CA PHE A 59 -1.20 2.26 -26.92
C PHE A 59 -0.47 2.84 -25.73
N ALA A 60 -0.75 4.11 -25.44
CA ALA A 60 -0.52 4.65 -24.12
C ALA A 60 -1.30 3.78 -23.15
N VAL A 61 -0.61 2.89 -22.43
CA VAL A 61 -1.11 2.34 -21.17
C VAL A 61 -1.58 3.54 -20.36
N PRO A 62 -2.87 3.63 -19.99
CA PRO A 62 -3.31 4.70 -19.14
C PRO A 62 -2.55 4.57 -17.83
N CYS A 63 -1.59 5.48 -17.61
CA CYS A 63 -1.12 5.85 -16.28
C CYS A 63 -2.37 6.11 -15.43
N PRO A 64 -2.42 5.74 -14.13
CA PRO A 64 -3.60 5.96 -13.30
C PRO A 64 -4.12 7.37 -13.55
N ARG A 65 -5.33 7.42 -14.11
CA ARG A 65 -5.93 8.65 -14.59
C ARG A 65 -5.90 9.65 -13.45
N THR A 66 -5.32 10.82 -13.72
CA THR A 66 -5.55 12.03 -12.96
C THR A 66 -7.05 12.14 -12.62
N TRP A 67 -7.41 11.90 -11.35
CA TRP A 67 -8.43 12.52 -10.49
C TRP A 67 -9.80 12.99 -11.03
N GLN A 68 -10.09 12.90 -12.32
CA GLN A 68 -11.20 13.59 -12.99
C GLN A 68 -12.09 12.67 -13.83
N SER A 69 -11.81 11.37 -13.99
CA SER A 69 -12.58 10.53 -14.93
C SER A 69 -13.20 9.23 -14.39
N GLU A 70 -13.03 8.90 -13.11
CA GLU A 70 -13.54 7.64 -12.53
C GLU A 70 -14.86 7.79 -11.75
N ILE A 71 -15.78 8.59 -12.28
CA ILE A 71 -17.21 8.52 -11.92
C ILE A 71 -18.01 8.37 -13.23
N SER A 72 -17.68 7.38 -14.05
CA SER A 72 -18.38 7.12 -15.32
C SER A 72 -18.91 5.69 -15.48
N GLY A 73 -18.92 4.89 -14.40
CA GLY A 73 -19.39 3.50 -14.42
C GLY A 73 -20.62 3.16 -13.57
N LEU A 74 -21.25 4.14 -12.92
CA LEU A 74 -22.51 3.95 -12.19
C LEU A 74 -23.62 4.68 -12.95
N ASP A 75 -24.58 3.92 -13.47
CA ASP A 75 -25.68 4.39 -14.29
C ASP A 75 -26.40 5.61 -13.69
N GLY A 76 -26.33 6.74 -14.40
CA GLY A 76 -27.41 7.72 -14.49
C GLY A 76 -27.64 8.69 -13.33
N GLN A 77 -26.88 8.65 -12.24
CA GLN A 77 -27.01 9.65 -11.18
C GLN A 77 -25.65 10.30 -10.92
N GLY A 78 -25.55 11.60 -11.25
CA GLY A 78 -24.38 12.40 -10.88
C GLY A 78 -24.07 12.28 -9.38
N PRO A 79 -22.83 12.54 -8.96
CA PRO A 79 -22.44 12.45 -7.56
C PRO A 79 -23.43 13.26 -6.72
N ARG A 80 -24.13 12.58 -5.81
CA ARG A 80 -25.08 13.25 -4.91
C ARG A 80 -24.27 14.12 -3.96
N GLU A 81 -24.63 15.39 -3.91
CA GLU A 81 -24.11 16.29 -2.88
C GLU A 81 -24.69 15.88 -1.52
N VAL A 82 -23.83 15.80 -0.50
CA VAL A 82 -24.29 15.62 0.87
C VAL A 82 -24.46 16.97 1.54
N LEU A 83 -25.67 17.20 2.03
CA LEU A 83 -25.94 18.25 2.99
C LEU A 83 -25.58 17.73 4.38
N LEU A 84 -24.64 18.40 5.03
CA LEU A 84 -24.31 18.15 6.42
C LEU A 84 -25.31 18.90 7.33
N PRO A 85 -25.68 18.37 8.51
CA PRO A 85 -25.10 17.22 9.21
C PRO A 85 -25.46 15.85 8.62
N ILE A 86 -24.59 14.87 8.87
CA ILE A 86 -24.72 13.50 8.38
C ILE A 86 -25.91 12.78 9.01
N ASN A 87 -26.71 12.07 8.21
CA ASN A 87 -27.79 11.19 8.69
C ASN A 87 -27.21 9.91 9.34
N VAL A 88 -27.83 9.43 10.42
CA VAL A 88 -27.56 8.15 11.10
C VAL A 88 -27.40 6.97 10.14
N ASP A 89 -28.13 6.95 9.01
CA ASP A 89 -28.00 5.88 8.00
C ASP A 89 -26.58 5.77 7.42
N TYR A 90 -25.86 6.89 7.30
CA TYR A 90 -24.48 6.90 6.82
C TYR A 90 -23.52 6.29 7.83
N ILE A 91 -23.75 6.58 9.12
CA ILE A 91 -22.96 6.02 10.22
C ILE A 91 -23.14 4.50 10.23
N ARG A 92 -24.39 4.04 10.18
CA ARG A 92 -24.69 2.60 10.11
C ARG A 92 -24.09 1.93 8.90
N LYS A 93 -24.17 2.56 7.72
CA LYS A 93 -23.54 2.03 6.50
C LYS A 93 -22.02 1.95 6.64
N ALA A 94 -21.40 2.97 7.24
CA ALA A 94 -19.97 2.95 7.52
C ALA A 94 -19.58 1.84 8.51
N GLU A 95 -20.39 1.60 9.53
CA GLU A 95 -20.24 0.47 10.47
C GLU A 95 -20.35 -0.88 9.79
N ASP A 96 -21.30 -1.05 8.85
CA ASP A 96 -21.49 -2.29 8.11
C ASP A 96 -20.35 -2.54 7.10
N THR A 97 -19.77 -1.48 6.51
CA THR A 97 -18.64 -1.58 5.57
C THR A 97 -17.30 -1.79 6.30
N ALA A 98 -17.06 -1.06 7.39
CA ALA A 98 -15.81 -1.11 8.13
C ALA A 98 -15.58 -2.50 8.72
N ARG A 99 -14.38 -3.04 8.57
CA ARG A 99 -14.08 -4.43 8.91
C ARG A 99 -12.67 -4.60 9.45
N LEU A 100 -12.43 -5.70 10.14
CA LEU A 100 -11.07 -6.14 10.44
C LEU A 100 -10.50 -6.93 9.27
N ARG A 101 -9.18 -6.97 9.19
CA ARG A 101 -8.46 -7.92 8.33
C ARG A 101 -8.90 -9.34 8.65
N ARG A 102 -9.37 -10.09 7.65
CA ARG A 102 -9.97 -11.43 7.86
C ARG A 102 -8.93 -12.54 7.97
N LYS A 103 -7.72 -12.31 7.44
CA LYS A 103 -6.66 -13.32 7.32
C LYS A 103 -5.32 -12.79 7.79
N ASN A 104 -4.54 -13.65 8.43
CA ASN A 104 -3.12 -13.37 8.71
C ASN A 104 -2.28 -13.88 7.54
N TYR A 105 -2.01 -13.02 6.56
CA TYR A 105 -1.28 -13.43 5.35
C TYR A 105 0.19 -13.79 5.60
N ALA A 106 0.81 -13.30 6.68
CA ALA A 106 2.17 -13.71 7.04
C ALA A 106 2.22 -15.21 7.41
N LYS A 107 1.26 -15.68 8.22
CA LYS A 107 1.09 -17.11 8.51
C LYS A 107 0.69 -17.94 7.28
N LEU A 108 -0.06 -17.35 6.35
CA LEU A 108 -0.40 -18.03 5.09
C LEU A 108 0.82 -18.17 4.18
N LEU A 109 1.70 -17.17 4.14
CA LEU A 109 2.95 -17.21 3.38
C LEU A 109 3.87 -18.35 3.83
N GLU A 110 3.88 -18.68 5.13
CA GLU A 110 4.60 -19.84 5.68
C GLU A 110 4.10 -21.17 5.12
N ARG A 111 2.81 -21.25 4.76
CA ARG A 111 2.21 -22.43 4.09
C ARG A 111 2.46 -22.46 2.58
N GLY A 112 2.99 -21.38 2.01
CA GLY A 112 3.33 -21.25 0.59
C GLY A 112 2.54 -20.16 -0.14
N MET A 113 3.18 -19.53 -1.12
CA MET A 113 2.61 -18.42 -1.91
C MET A 113 1.33 -18.83 -2.66
N ALA A 114 1.29 -20.04 -3.23
CA ALA A 114 0.09 -20.53 -3.92
C ALA A 114 -1.13 -20.62 -3.00
N TYR A 115 -0.95 -21.10 -1.77
CA TYR A 115 -2.04 -21.17 -0.79
C TYR A 115 -2.49 -19.77 -0.35
N MET A 116 -1.53 -18.86 -0.13
CA MET A 116 -1.78 -17.46 0.16
C MET A 116 -2.60 -16.79 -0.96
N MET A 117 -2.24 -17.04 -2.22
CA MET A 117 -2.90 -16.49 -3.41
C MET A 117 -4.35 -16.96 -3.53
N VAL A 118 -4.63 -18.24 -3.25
CA VAL A 118 -6.02 -18.72 -3.22
C VAL A 118 -6.85 -17.95 -2.19
N LYS A 119 -6.27 -17.63 -1.03
CA LYS A 119 -6.96 -16.87 0.02
C LYS A 119 -7.11 -15.39 -0.32
N ALA A 120 -6.15 -14.81 -1.02
CA ALA A 120 -6.26 -13.45 -1.54
C ALA A 120 -7.40 -13.34 -2.57
N TYR A 121 -7.54 -14.30 -3.50
CA TYR A 121 -8.69 -14.35 -4.42
C TYR A 121 -10.03 -14.47 -3.69
N ASP A 122 -10.12 -15.39 -2.72
CA ASP A 122 -11.35 -15.59 -1.95
C ASP A 122 -11.72 -14.31 -1.15
N GLU A 123 -10.74 -13.54 -0.67
CA GLU A 123 -10.97 -12.28 0.06
C GLU A 123 -11.30 -11.11 -0.87
N ASP A 124 -10.60 -10.99 -2.00
CA ASP A 124 -10.89 -10.00 -3.05
C ASP A 124 -12.34 -10.17 -3.52
N GLY A 125 -12.79 -11.39 -3.84
CA GLY A 125 -14.16 -11.65 -4.32
C GLY A 125 -15.29 -11.18 -3.39
N LEU A 126 -15.01 -10.94 -2.11
CA LEU A 126 -15.97 -10.39 -1.15
C LEU A 126 -16.16 -8.87 -1.32
N ASP A 127 -15.21 -8.17 -1.94
CA ASP A 127 -15.30 -6.76 -2.25
C ASP A 127 -16.23 -6.50 -3.45
N GLN A 128 -16.97 -5.39 -3.43
CA GLN A 128 -17.89 -5.02 -4.50
C GLN A 128 -17.17 -4.66 -5.81
N ARG A 129 -15.94 -4.14 -5.73
CA ARG A 129 -15.14 -3.68 -6.88
C ARG A 129 -14.05 -4.67 -7.32
N SER A 130 -14.16 -5.89 -6.81
CA SER A 130 -13.22 -6.97 -6.98
C SER A 130 -12.96 -7.39 -8.43
N VAL A 131 -11.69 -7.54 -8.77
CA VAL A 131 -11.24 -8.14 -10.04
C VAL A 131 -11.58 -9.63 -10.06
N ALA A 132 -11.54 -10.31 -8.92
CA ALA A 132 -11.96 -11.71 -8.79
C ALA A 132 -13.43 -11.97 -9.20
N ARG A 133 -14.30 -10.95 -9.28
CA ARG A 133 -15.68 -11.10 -9.79
C ARG A 133 -15.78 -11.13 -11.32
N THR A 134 -14.80 -10.57 -12.01
CA THR A 134 -14.80 -10.43 -13.48
C THR A 134 -13.75 -11.29 -14.17
N MET A 135 -12.88 -11.94 -13.39
CA MET A 135 -11.81 -12.80 -13.87
C MET A 135 -11.98 -14.22 -13.33
N GLU A 136 -11.73 -15.21 -14.19
CA GLU A 136 -11.69 -16.60 -13.81
C GLU A 136 -10.64 -16.87 -12.72
N LYS A 137 -10.98 -17.75 -11.78
CA LYS A 137 -10.15 -18.00 -10.60
C LYS A 137 -8.74 -18.48 -10.94
N ASN A 138 -8.60 -19.25 -12.02
CA ASN A 138 -7.30 -19.79 -12.43
C ASN A 138 -6.42 -18.71 -13.05
N ASP A 139 -6.99 -17.84 -13.89
CA ASP A 139 -6.27 -16.72 -14.51
C ASP A 139 -5.77 -15.76 -13.43
N PHE A 140 -6.64 -15.36 -12.50
CA PHE A 140 -6.24 -14.49 -11.39
C PHE A 140 -5.09 -15.07 -10.58
N LYS A 141 -5.14 -16.38 -10.30
CA LYS A 141 -4.07 -17.07 -9.56
C LYS A 141 -2.78 -17.14 -10.35
N GLU A 142 -2.84 -17.52 -11.63
CA GLU A 142 -1.65 -17.65 -12.46
C GLU A 142 -0.92 -16.31 -12.56
N ILE A 143 -1.66 -15.25 -12.90
CA ILE A 143 -1.15 -13.89 -12.98
C ILE A 143 -0.60 -13.42 -11.63
N GLY A 144 -1.40 -13.54 -10.56
CA GLY A 144 -1.00 -13.13 -9.22
C GLY A 144 0.24 -13.89 -8.74
N MET A 145 0.38 -15.17 -9.10
CA MET A 145 1.55 -15.96 -8.77
C MET A 145 2.81 -15.47 -9.49
N TYR A 146 2.74 -15.07 -10.76
CA TYR A 146 3.91 -14.50 -11.45
C TYR A 146 4.39 -13.22 -10.77
N GLY A 147 3.48 -12.33 -10.38
CA GLY A 147 3.85 -11.14 -9.63
C GLY A 147 4.36 -11.44 -8.22
N LEU A 148 3.78 -12.41 -7.50
CA LEU A 148 4.29 -12.80 -6.18
C LEU A 148 5.69 -13.45 -6.25
N LEU A 149 5.96 -14.23 -7.29
CA LEU A 149 7.26 -14.85 -7.50
C LEU A 149 8.35 -13.84 -7.91
N SER A 150 7.98 -12.67 -8.42
CA SER A 150 8.92 -11.58 -8.68
C SER A 150 9.30 -10.78 -7.43
N ILE A 151 8.59 -10.97 -6.30
CA ILE A 151 8.90 -10.32 -5.03
C ILE A 151 9.93 -11.14 -4.24
N HIS A 152 10.99 -10.50 -3.77
CA HIS A 152 11.93 -11.11 -2.83
C HIS A 152 11.19 -11.52 -1.55
N ARG A 153 11.22 -12.81 -1.17
CA ARG A 153 10.35 -13.35 -0.10
C ARG A 153 10.47 -12.62 1.25
N PRO A 154 11.67 -12.29 1.77
CA PRO A 154 11.80 -11.41 2.95
C PRO A 154 11.16 -10.04 2.78
N ALA A 155 11.24 -9.43 1.60
CA ALA A 155 10.56 -8.15 1.32
C ALA A 155 9.04 -8.32 1.32
N LEU A 156 8.51 -9.39 0.71
CA LEU A 156 7.09 -9.71 0.76
C LEU A 156 6.59 -9.87 2.19
N LYS A 157 7.31 -10.64 3.02
CA LYS A 157 6.97 -10.83 4.44
C LYS A 157 6.94 -9.49 5.17
N LEU A 158 7.99 -8.67 5.01
CA LEU A 158 8.10 -7.37 5.66
C LEU A 158 7.00 -6.40 5.23
N THR A 159 6.61 -6.41 3.95
CA THR A 159 5.50 -5.62 3.41
C THR A 159 4.14 -6.07 3.95
N ILE A 160 3.95 -7.37 4.24
CA ILE A 160 2.70 -7.91 4.78
C ILE A 160 2.49 -7.57 6.26
N GLU A 161 3.55 -7.57 7.08
CA GLU A 161 3.43 -7.51 8.55
C GLU A 161 4.27 -6.42 9.25
N GLY A 162 5.09 -5.66 8.52
CA GLY A 162 6.02 -4.72 9.13
C GLY A 162 6.25 -3.45 8.32
N ASN A 163 7.47 -2.93 8.38
CA ASN A 163 7.84 -1.64 7.83
C ASN A 163 9.08 -1.76 6.92
N PRO A 164 8.89 -1.88 5.59
CA PRO A 164 9.99 -1.91 4.63
C PRO A 164 10.91 -0.70 4.67
N LEU A 165 10.43 0.48 5.06
CA LEU A 165 11.26 1.68 5.13
C LEU A 165 12.34 1.59 6.21
N LYS A 166 12.10 0.85 7.30
CA LYS A 166 13.14 0.58 8.29
C LYS A 166 14.26 -0.29 7.73
N ALA A 167 13.92 -1.26 6.88
CA ALA A 167 14.91 -2.08 6.18
C ALA A 167 15.65 -1.30 5.07
N LYS A 168 14.98 -0.31 4.44
CA LYS A 168 15.64 0.65 3.55
C LYS A 168 16.62 1.57 4.30
N ALA A 169 16.33 1.94 5.55
CA ALA A 169 17.17 2.88 6.30
C ALA A 169 18.39 2.24 7.00
N ALA A 170 18.41 0.92 7.22
CA ALA A 170 19.45 0.24 8.00
C ALA A 170 20.13 -0.89 7.21
N PRO A 171 21.46 -1.07 7.35
CA PRO A 171 22.17 -2.19 6.71
C PRO A 171 21.56 -3.55 7.09
N GLY A 172 21.34 -4.40 6.09
CA GLY A 172 20.73 -5.72 6.26
C GLY A 172 20.46 -6.41 4.93
N GLU A 173 19.81 -7.58 4.97
CA GLU A 173 19.53 -8.42 3.79
C GLU A 173 18.80 -7.66 2.67
N LEU A 174 17.89 -6.76 3.02
CA LEU A 174 17.09 -5.98 2.06
C LEU A 174 17.70 -4.62 1.71
N TYR A 175 18.79 -4.21 2.37
CA TYR A 175 19.34 -2.86 2.19
C TYR A 175 19.83 -2.64 0.76
N SER A 176 20.58 -3.60 0.21
CA SER A 176 21.08 -3.56 -1.17
C SER A 176 19.95 -3.48 -2.18
N LEU A 177 18.87 -4.22 -1.96
CA LEU A 177 17.70 -4.23 -2.82
C LEU A 177 17.04 -2.85 -2.95
N TYR A 178 17.01 -2.06 -1.87
CA TYR A 178 16.37 -0.74 -1.87
C TYR A 178 17.31 0.43 -2.15
N ASN A 179 18.61 0.32 -1.84
CA ASN A 179 19.54 1.46 -1.83
C ASN A 179 20.63 1.41 -2.89
N ASP A 180 21.04 0.23 -3.34
CA ASP A 180 22.13 0.13 -4.31
C ASP A 180 21.67 0.76 -5.63
N GLU A 181 22.49 1.65 -6.21
CA GLU A 181 22.23 2.26 -7.51
C GLU A 181 22.11 1.20 -8.61
N ASP A 182 22.87 0.11 -8.45
CA ASP A 182 22.85 -1.06 -9.33
C ASP A 182 21.75 -2.08 -8.96
N SER A 183 20.85 -1.74 -8.03
CA SER A 183 19.74 -2.63 -7.66
C SER A 183 18.89 -2.94 -8.89
N PRO A 184 18.56 -4.23 -9.14
CA PRO A 184 17.62 -4.61 -10.19
C PRO A 184 16.29 -3.87 -10.11
N TRP A 185 15.87 -3.41 -8.91
CA TRP A 185 14.61 -2.67 -8.74
C TRP A 185 14.71 -1.18 -9.15
N ARG A 186 15.91 -0.63 -9.28
CA ARG A 186 16.08 0.75 -9.77
C ARG A 186 16.35 0.81 -11.26
N LEU A 187 16.98 -0.23 -11.81
CA LEU A 187 17.41 -0.27 -13.20
C LEU A 187 16.30 -0.67 -14.18
N LEU A 188 15.19 -1.24 -13.69
CA LEU A 188 14.09 -1.70 -14.54
C LEU A 188 13.11 -0.57 -14.86
N ASN A 189 13.05 -0.18 -16.14
CA ASN A 189 11.97 0.67 -16.66
C ASN A 189 10.73 -0.18 -16.99
N SER A 190 10.03 -0.63 -15.94
CA SER A 190 8.83 -1.47 -16.04
C SER A 190 7.79 -1.05 -15.01
N PRO A 191 6.49 -1.34 -15.26
CA PRO A 191 5.44 -1.08 -14.27
C PRO A 191 5.80 -1.73 -12.93
N ALA A 192 5.60 -0.99 -11.85
CA ALA A 192 5.97 -1.42 -10.52
C ALA A 192 4.83 -1.17 -9.54
N ILE A 193 4.54 -2.17 -8.71
CA ILE A 193 3.70 -1.99 -7.53
C ILE A 193 4.55 -1.34 -6.45
N CYS A 194 4.09 -0.19 -5.99
CA CYS A 194 4.73 0.59 -4.94
C CYS A 194 3.82 0.67 -3.73
N THR A 195 4.40 0.66 -2.54
CA THR A 195 3.68 1.04 -1.32
C THR A 195 4.19 2.36 -0.81
N ASN A 196 3.26 3.22 -0.43
CA ASN A 196 3.51 4.50 0.22
C ASN A 196 3.11 4.36 1.69
N TYR A 197 4.08 4.48 2.60
CA TYR A 197 3.85 4.36 4.04
C TYR A 197 3.83 5.73 4.69
N LEU A 198 2.89 5.94 5.61
CA LEU A 198 2.83 7.16 6.41
C LEU A 198 3.77 7.05 7.63
N VAL A 199 4.87 7.80 7.59
CA VAL A 199 5.94 7.73 8.59
C VAL A 199 6.55 9.10 8.88
N ASP A 200 7.29 9.20 9.98
CA ASP A 200 8.10 10.37 10.30
C ASP A 200 9.50 10.30 9.66
N ARG A 201 10.33 11.31 9.93
CA ARG A 201 11.74 11.38 9.48
C ARG A 201 12.63 10.23 9.99
N TYR A 202 12.18 9.48 11.00
CA TYR A 202 12.87 8.33 11.58
C TYR A 202 12.25 7.00 11.14
N GLN A 203 11.39 7.01 10.12
CA GLN A 203 10.69 5.82 9.61
C GLN A 203 9.75 5.20 10.63
N ASN A 204 9.25 5.96 11.60
CA ASN A 204 8.25 5.52 12.56
C ASN A 204 6.85 5.94 12.10
N SER A 205 5.90 5.01 12.21
CA SER A 205 4.48 5.31 11.97
C SER A 205 3.91 6.18 13.10
N PRO A 206 2.82 6.93 12.87
CA PRO A 206 1.97 7.38 13.96
C PRO A 206 1.56 6.24 14.88
N SER A 207 1.34 6.54 16.15
CA SER A 207 0.82 5.58 17.12
C SER A 207 -0.69 5.39 16.98
N ALA A 208 -1.26 4.36 17.62
CA ALA A 208 -2.71 4.17 17.63
C ALA A 208 -3.42 5.38 18.27
N ASN A 209 -2.88 5.94 19.35
CA ASN A 209 -3.44 7.12 19.99
C ASN A 209 -3.34 8.37 19.10
N ASP A 210 -2.28 8.51 18.29
CA ASP A 210 -2.22 9.57 17.27
C ASP A 210 -3.37 9.43 16.26
N TYR A 211 -3.62 8.22 15.76
CA TYR A 211 -4.73 7.95 14.84
C TYR A 211 -6.12 8.13 15.45
N LEU A 212 -6.33 7.79 16.73
CA LEU A 212 -7.60 8.02 17.42
C LEU A 212 -7.90 9.51 17.61
N ARG A 213 -6.87 10.35 17.78
CA ARG A 213 -7.04 11.81 17.79
C ARG A 213 -7.37 12.35 16.40
N VAL A 214 -6.69 11.85 15.37
CA VAL A 214 -7.04 12.13 13.96
C VAL A 214 -8.48 11.73 13.67
N GLN A 215 -8.91 10.55 14.11
CA GLN A 215 -10.28 10.08 13.97
C GLN A 215 -11.28 11.08 14.55
N ALA A 216 -11.08 11.53 15.78
CA ALA A 216 -11.95 12.51 16.41
C ALA A 216 -12.04 13.82 15.60
N ARG A 217 -10.90 14.30 15.07
CA ARG A 217 -10.84 15.47 14.20
C ARG A 217 -11.57 15.25 12.87
N LEU A 218 -11.40 14.10 12.23
CA LEU A 218 -12.08 13.77 10.97
C LEU A 218 -13.60 13.62 11.16
N LEU A 219 -14.04 13.01 12.26
CA LEU A 219 -15.47 12.93 12.60
C LEU A 219 -16.05 14.32 12.85
N SER A 220 -15.32 15.19 13.55
CA SER A 220 -15.69 16.60 13.71
C SER A 220 -15.79 17.31 12.35
N TYR A 221 -14.82 17.09 11.48
CA TYR A 221 -14.73 17.68 10.14
C TYR A 221 -15.96 17.34 9.29
N VAL A 222 -16.39 16.08 9.29
CA VAL A 222 -17.55 15.66 8.50
C VAL A 222 -18.88 15.86 9.22
N SER A 223 -18.90 16.28 10.49
CA SER A 223 -20.15 16.30 11.28
C SER A 223 -21.19 17.32 10.83
N GLY A 224 -20.77 18.43 10.18
CA GLY A 224 -21.65 19.55 9.85
C GLY A 224 -22.14 20.39 11.03
N ARG A 225 -21.65 20.12 12.25
CA ARG A 225 -22.10 20.83 13.44
C ARG A 225 -21.46 22.21 13.50
N VAL A 226 -22.23 23.19 13.98
CA VAL A 226 -21.79 24.60 14.06
C VAL A 226 -20.56 24.77 14.97
N ASP A 227 -20.48 23.99 16.04
CA ASP A 227 -19.34 23.97 16.98
C ASP A 227 -18.06 23.38 16.38
N SER A 228 -18.18 22.65 15.28
CA SER A 228 -17.09 21.94 14.61
C SER A 228 -16.52 22.73 13.42
N VAL A 229 -17.13 23.87 13.07
CA VAL A 229 -16.77 24.70 11.91
C VAL A 229 -15.36 25.26 12.01
N ASP A 230 -14.95 25.76 13.18
CA ASP A 230 -13.63 26.36 13.35
C ASP A 230 -12.52 25.31 13.20
N ALA A 231 -12.72 24.11 13.75
CA ALA A 231 -11.80 22.99 13.56
C ALA A 231 -11.75 22.51 12.09
N ALA A 232 -12.88 22.55 11.38
CA ALA A 232 -12.93 22.18 9.97
C ALA A 232 -12.23 23.22 9.07
N LEU A 233 -12.35 24.51 9.40
CA LEU A 233 -11.62 25.58 8.72
C LEU A 233 -10.11 25.47 8.92
N GLU A 234 -9.69 25.16 10.15
CA GLU A 234 -8.28 24.95 10.47
C GLU A 234 -7.69 23.82 9.61
N LEU A 235 -8.43 22.71 9.47
CA LEU A 235 -8.02 21.58 8.65
C LEU A 235 -7.93 21.91 7.15
N ASP A 236 -8.94 22.59 6.61
CA ASP A 236 -8.98 22.95 5.19
C ASP A 236 -7.89 23.97 4.80
N ASN A 237 -7.60 24.90 5.70
CA ASN A 237 -6.71 26.04 5.45
C ASN A 237 -5.27 25.84 5.94
N LEU A 238 -4.93 24.63 6.40
CA LEU A 238 -3.56 24.33 6.84
C LEU A 238 -2.55 24.42 5.67
N SER A 239 -3.00 24.14 4.44
CA SER A 239 -2.20 24.35 3.23
C SER A 239 -2.34 25.79 2.75
N SER A 240 -1.23 26.49 2.57
CA SER A 240 -1.16 27.89 2.11
C SER A 240 -1.79 28.16 0.73
N GLN A 241 -2.17 27.11 0.01
CA GLN A 241 -2.80 27.20 -1.31
C GLN A 241 -4.33 27.30 -1.25
N ARG A 242 -4.94 27.30 -0.06
CA ARG A 242 -6.39 27.06 0.10
C ARG A 242 -7.05 28.03 1.07
N ASN A 243 -8.27 28.42 0.73
CA ASN A 243 -9.05 29.43 1.46
C ASN A 243 -10.52 29.00 1.58
N SER A 244 -10.78 27.88 2.26
CA SER A 244 -12.14 27.54 2.70
C SER A 244 -12.66 28.64 3.62
N MET A 245 -13.89 29.07 3.37
CA MET A 245 -14.57 30.12 4.13
C MET A 245 -15.55 29.52 5.12
N ARG A 246 -15.74 30.17 6.27
CA ARG A 246 -16.71 29.75 7.31
C ARG A 246 -18.10 29.48 6.75
N LYS A 247 -18.59 30.39 5.90
CA LYS A 247 -19.89 30.25 5.22
C LYS A 247 -19.94 29.03 4.31
N GLY A 248 -18.84 28.69 3.64
CA GLY A 248 -18.74 27.50 2.80
C GLY A 248 -18.85 26.22 3.62
N ILE A 249 -18.07 26.11 4.70
CA ILE A 249 -18.11 24.97 5.62
C ILE A 249 -19.51 24.76 6.21
N LEU A 250 -20.17 25.85 6.67
CA LEU A 250 -21.55 25.80 7.16
C LEU A 250 -22.56 25.30 6.11
N ASN A 251 -22.25 25.47 4.82
CA ASN A 251 -23.06 25.00 3.71
C ASN A 251 -22.60 23.62 3.18
N GLY A 252 -21.72 22.91 3.91
CA GLY A 252 -21.18 21.60 3.48
C GLY A 252 -20.10 21.68 2.40
N GLN A 253 -19.59 22.88 2.07
CA GLN A 253 -18.53 23.08 1.08
C GLN A 253 -17.15 22.93 1.74
N HIS A 254 -16.81 21.68 2.05
CA HIS A 254 -15.51 21.29 2.58
C HIS A 254 -14.54 21.02 1.43
N TRP A 255 -13.30 21.50 1.53
CA TRP A 255 -12.31 21.34 0.48
C TRP A 255 -12.02 19.87 0.17
N TYR A 256 -11.72 19.06 1.19
CA TYR A 256 -11.37 17.66 0.99
C TYR A 256 -12.57 16.80 0.60
N LEU A 257 -13.78 17.18 1.00
CA LEU A 257 -15.00 16.46 0.59
C LEU A 257 -15.43 16.83 -0.82
N ASN A 258 -15.20 18.08 -1.25
CA ASN A 258 -15.58 18.63 -2.56
C ASN A 258 -17.07 18.46 -2.93
N GLY A 259 -17.95 18.16 -1.96
CA GLY A 259 -19.39 17.92 -2.16
C GLY A 259 -19.87 16.45 -2.22
N PRO A 260 -19.13 15.48 -2.81
CA PRO A 260 -19.62 14.11 -2.96
C PRO A 260 -19.87 13.31 -1.68
N GLU A 261 -21.00 12.60 -1.68
CA GLU A 261 -21.40 11.59 -0.70
C GLU A 261 -20.32 10.55 -0.40
N HIS A 262 -19.65 10.06 -1.44
CA HIS A 262 -18.68 8.98 -1.29
C HIS A 262 -17.49 9.37 -0.41
N ARG A 263 -17.06 10.64 -0.38
CA ARG A 263 -15.92 11.08 0.43
C ARG A 263 -16.27 11.13 1.91
N VAL A 264 -17.47 11.61 2.23
CA VAL A 264 -18.02 11.55 3.59
C VAL A 264 -18.06 10.08 4.04
N MET A 265 -18.64 9.21 3.21
CA MET A 265 -18.68 7.77 3.51
C MET A 265 -17.29 7.17 3.70
N CYS A 266 -16.30 7.52 2.87
CA CYS A 266 -14.93 7.04 3.04
C CYS A 266 -14.33 7.44 4.39
N ILE A 267 -14.50 8.70 4.82
CA ILE A 267 -14.02 9.15 6.14
C ILE A 267 -14.72 8.38 7.27
N LEU A 268 -16.05 8.27 7.22
CA LEU A 268 -16.80 7.57 8.27
C LEU A 268 -16.35 6.10 8.38
N THR A 269 -16.28 5.39 7.25
CA THR A 269 -15.84 4.00 7.20
C THR A 269 -14.41 3.87 7.68
N PHE A 270 -13.50 4.76 7.27
CA PHE A 270 -12.12 4.76 7.74
C PHE A 270 -12.03 4.95 9.25
N CYS A 271 -12.76 5.92 9.80
CA CYS A 271 -12.81 6.17 11.25
C CYS A 271 -13.33 4.97 12.04
N GLU A 272 -14.39 4.32 11.56
CA GLU A 272 -14.94 3.13 12.20
C GLU A 272 -14.00 1.93 12.08
N ALA A 273 -13.32 1.79 10.93
CA ALA A 273 -12.33 0.75 10.74
C ALA A 273 -11.11 0.93 11.66
N LEU A 274 -10.63 2.17 11.86
CA LEU A 274 -9.58 2.46 12.86
C LEU A 274 -10.02 2.07 14.27
N THR A 275 -11.26 2.37 14.65
CA THR A 275 -11.82 1.98 15.96
C THR A 275 -11.75 0.48 16.14
N LYS A 276 -12.25 -0.28 15.17
CA LYS A 276 -12.19 -1.75 15.18
C LYS A 276 -10.74 -2.24 15.23
N HIS A 277 -9.86 -1.67 14.41
CA HIS A 277 -8.46 -2.05 14.29
C HIS A 277 -7.70 -1.92 15.63
N PHE A 278 -7.94 -0.82 16.38
CA PHE A 278 -7.24 -0.56 17.64
C PHE A 278 -7.97 -1.04 18.89
N ALA A 279 -9.25 -1.44 18.79
CA ALA A 279 -10.03 -1.94 19.92
C ALA A 279 -9.34 -3.12 20.64
N GLY A 280 -8.69 -4.00 19.88
CA GLY A 280 -7.98 -5.17 20.40
C GLY A 280 -6.52 -4.93 20.81
N MET A 281 -6.00 -3.70 20.69
CA MET A 281 -4.62 -3.37 21.00
C MET A 281 -4.44 -3.07 22.50
N ASP A 282 -3.42 -3.68 23.10
CA ASP A 282 -3.02 -3.44 24.48
C ASP A 282 -2.72 -1.96 24.72
N LEU A 283 -3.21 -1.41 25.84
CA LEU A 283 -3.05 0.02 26.16
C LEU A 283 -1.59 0.47 26.18
N ALA A 284 -0.68 -0.39 26.63
CA ALA A 284 0.75 -0.10 26.68
C ALA A 284 1.42 0.02 25.29
N ASP A 285 0.77 -0.48 24.25
CA ASP A 285 1.27 -0.41 22.87
C ASP A 285 0.64 0.74 22.08
N ARG A 286 -0.43 1.36 22.57
CA ARG A 286 -1.17 2.41 21.84
C ARG A 286 -0.40 3.72 21.65
N ASP A 287 0.58 3.98 22.50
CA ASP A 287 1.49 5.14 22.40
C ASP A 287 2.77 4.84 21.62
N LYS A 288 2.98 3.59 21.19
CA LYS A 288 4.14 3.20 20.38
C LYS A 288 3.82 3.38 18.89
N PRO A 289 4.83 3.71 18.06
CA PRO A 289 4.68 3.64 16.61
C PRO A 289 4.17 2.25 16.19
N LEU A 290 3.21 2.22 15.26
CA LEU A 290 2.74 0.95 14.72
C LEU A 290 3.90 0.18 14.08
N ALA A 291 3.95 -1.13 14.37
CA ALA A 291 4.95 -2.02 13.78
C ALA A 291 4.82 -2.07 12.25
N LYS A 292 3.57 -2.03 11.77
CA LYS A 292 3.20 -1.88 10.37
C LYS A 292 2.51 -0.52 10.18
N PRO A 293 3.13 0.44 9.47
CA PRO A 293 2.52 1.72 9.20
C PRO A 293 1.28 1.57 8.30
N LEU A 294 0.30 2.47 8.47
CA LEU A 294 -0.76 2.59 7.49
C LEU A 294 -0.17 3.02 6.15
N SER A 295 -0.68 2.43 5.07
CA SER A 295 -0.11 2.61 3.75
C SER A 295 -1.16 2.72 2.66
N TYR A 296 -0.76 3.06 1.45
CA TYR A 296 -1.57 2.82 0.27
C TYR A 296 -0.68 2.32 -0.87
N LEU A 297 -1.30 1.63 -1.82
CA LEU A 297 -0.64 1.10 -2.99
C LEU A 297 -0.82 2.01 -4.19
N ASP A 298 0.22 2.03 -4.99
CA ASP A 298 0.27 2.73 -6.27
C ASP A 298 0.91 1.79 -7.30
N CYS A 299 0.52 1.95 -8.56
CA CYS A 299 1.17 1.30 -9.67
C CYS A 299 1.66 2.36 -10.64
N SER A 300 2.97 2.34 -10.91
CA SER A 300 3.58 3.31 -11.79
C SER A 300 4.55 2.65 -12.76
N ILE A 301 4.51 3.10 -14.02
CA ILE A 301 5.51 2.76 -15.05
C ILE A 301 6.87 3.36 -14.69
N ASN A 302 6.87 4.51 -14.02
CA ASN A 302 8.07 5.21 -13.57
C ASN A 302 7.93 5.51 -12.08
N PRO A 303 8.25 4.55 -11.18
CA PRO A 303 8.05 4.70 -9.76
C PRO A 303 8.80 5.91 -9.18
N GLU A 304 10.02 6.18 -9.64
CA GLU A 304 10.83 7.33 -9.20
C GLU A 304 10.15 8.69 -9.46
N LYS A 305 9.48 8.84 -10.61
CA LYS A 305 8.69 10.04 -10.90
C LYS A 305 7.49 10.15 -9.96
N GLY A 306 6.81 9.04 -9.69
CA GLY A 306 5.70 8.97 -8.74
C GLY A 306 6.14 9.32 -7.32
N PHE A 307 7.29 8.82 -6.88
CA PHE A 307 7.86 9.10 -5.55
C PHE A 307 8.07 10.59 -5.35
N LYS A 308 8.70 11.25 -6.33
CA LYS A 308 8.89 12.71 -6.31
C LYS A 308 7.56 13.47 -6.26
N GLN A 309 6.53 13.00 -6.97
CA GLN A 309 5.20 13.62 -6.94
C GLN A 309 4.51 13.49 -5.58
N HIS A 310 4.69 12.34 -4.91
CA HIS A 310 4.17 12.09 -3.57
C HIS A 310 4.92 12.87 -2.50
N GLU A 311 6.25 12.94 -2.60
CA GLU A 311 7.10 13.78 -1.73
C GLU A 311 6.76 15.27 -1.85
N MET A 312 6.36 15.73 -3.05
CA MET A 312 5.93 17.11 -3.28
C MET A 312 4.46 17.39 -2.88
N GLU A 313 3.72 16.41 -2.33
CA GLU A 313 2.31 16.53 -1.92
C GLU A 313 1.35 16.93 -3.07
N GLN A 314 1.71 16.65 -4.33
CA GLN A 314 0.98 17.21 -5.48
C GLN A 314 -0.16 16.33 -6.02
N LEU A 315 -0.16 15.00 -5.85
CA LEU A 315 -1.00 14.11 -6.69
C LEU A 315 -1.64 12.89 -6.00
N SER A 316 -1.71 12.86 -4.68
CA SER A 316 -2.06 11.63 -3.95
C SER A 316 -3.45 11.60 -3.31
N SER A 317 -3.90 10.39 -2.92
CA SER A 317 -5.28 10.04 -2.49
C SER A 317 -5.87 11.06 -1.52
N TRP A 318 -6.84 11.90 -1.89
CA TRP A 318 -7.42 12.94 -1.03
C TRP A 318 -7.59 12.59 0.48
N LEU A 319 -7.98 11.36 0.82
CA LEU A 319 -8.10 10.86 2.19
C LEU A 319 -6.77 10.92 2.95
N HIS A 320 -5.70 10.55 2.27
CA HIS A 320 -4.34 10.57 2.78
C HIS A 320 -3.88 11.99 3.15
N HIS A 321 -4.34 13.00 2.41
CA HIS A 321 -3.92 14.39 2.60
C HIS A 321 -4.66 14.94 3.80
N VAL A 322 -5.97 14.69 3.90
CA VAL A 322 -6.74 15.14 5.05
C VAL A 322 -6.26 14.45 6.35
N VAL A 323 -5.83 13.19 6.29
CA VAL A 323 -5.20 12.49 7.44
C VAL A 323 -3.86 13.11 7.82
N VAL A 324 -2.97 13.38 6.87
CA VAL A 324 -1.67 14.03 7.14
C VAL A 324 -1.87 15.43 7.74
N GLN A 325 -2.77 16.24 7.20
CA GLN A 325 -3.06 17.55 7.78
C GLN A 325 -3.67 17.43 9.18
N ALA A 326 -4.57 16.46 9.41
CA ALA A 326 -5.11 16.21 10.75
C ALA A 326 -4.01 15.83 11.74
N LEU A 327 -3.06 14.96 11.36
CA LEU A 327 -1.90 14.64 12.20
C LEU A 327 -1.07 15.87 12.55
N ARG A 328 -0.82 16.75 11.58
CA ARG A 328 -0.05 18.00 11.79
C ARG A 328 -0.73 18.94 12.79
N LEU A 329 -2.06 18.99 12.81
CA LEU A 329 -2.82 19.78 13.78
C LEU A 329 -2.80 19.16 15.17
N GLU A 330 -2.85 17.83 15.27
CA GLU A 330 -2.81 17.12 16.55
C GLU A 330 -1.43 17.15 17.22
N ASP A 331 -0.35 17.17 16.44
CA ASP A 331 1.01 17.30 16.96
C ASP A 331 1.92 18.04 15.96
N PRO A 332 1.99 19.39 16.04
CA PRO A 332 2.82 20.20 15.15
C PRO A 332 4.33 19.91 15.25
N SER A 333 4.77 19.24 16.33
CA SER A 333 6.17 18.88 16.51
C SER A 333 6.58 17.65 15.69
N LYS A 334 5.60 16.82 15.30
CA LYS A 334 5.80 15.63 14.48
C LYS A 334 5.47 15.94 13.03
N SER A 335 6.44 15.69 12.15
CA SER A 335 6.23 15.77 10.71
C SER A 335 6.12 14.36 10.15
N TYR A 336 4.90 14.02 9.71
CA TYR A 336 4.62 12.80 8.99
C TYR A 336 4.52 13.08 7.49
N ASN A 337 5.10 12.19 6.69
CA ASN A 337 5.03 12.21 5.24
C ASN A 337 4.86 10.78 4.70
N PHE A 338 4.42 10.69 3.45
CA PHE A 338 4.43 9.43 2.74
C PHE A 338 5.81 9.18 2.16
N GLN A 339 6.34 7.99 2.41
CA GLN A 339 7.57 7.53 1.79
C GLN A 339 7.30 6.23 1.05
N SER A 340 7.83 6.19 -0.17
CA SER A 340 7.53 5.13 -1.11
C SER A 340 8.63 4.07 -1.16
N VAL A 341 8.21 2.83 -1.38
CA VAL A 341 9.08 1.71 -1.72
C VAL A 341 8.45 0.91 -2.86
N ILE A 342 9.30 0.38 -3.72
CA ILE A 342 8.91 -0.63 -4.70
C ILE A 342 8.70 -1.96 -3.95
N ILE A 343 7.64 -2.71 -4.29
CA ILE A 343 7.42 -4.07 -3.80
C ILE A 343 7.82 -5.09 -4.86
N CYS A 344 7.42 -4.84 -6.11
CA CYS A 344 7.81 -5.64 -7.27
C CYS A 344 7.70 -4.85 -8.56
N HIS A 345 8.47 -5.31 -9.53
CA HIS A 345 8.26 -5.01 -10.94
C HIS A 345 7.36 -6.04 -11.58
N LEU A 346 6.63 -5.58 -12.59
CA LEU A 346 5.68 -6.32 -13.38
C LEU A 346 6.23 -6.42 -14.81
N ALA A 347 6.15 -7.60 -15.38
CA ALA A 347 6.69 -7.89 -16.71
C ALA A 347 5.73 -7.48 -17.83
N LYS A 348 4.43 -7.43 -17.55
CA LYS A 348 3.37 -7.19 -18.55
C LYS A 348 2.42 -6.09 -18.11
N GLU A 349 1.89 -5.34 -19.08
CA GLU A 349 0.98 -4.20 -18.87
C GLU A 349 -0.36 -4.58 -18.24
N TRP A 350 -0.77 -5.84 -18.33
CA TRP A 350 -2.03 -6.33 -17.76
C TRP A 350 -1.88 -6.88 -16.33
N GLU A 351 -0.65 -7.17 -15.88
CA GLU A 351 -0.39 -7.67 -14.52
C GLU A 351 -0.85 -6.71 -13.41
N PRO A 352 -0.74 -5.37 -13.54
CA PRO A 352 -1.23 -4.43 -12.52
C PRO A 352 -2.69 -4.67 -12.12
N ARG A 353 -3.55 -5.03 -13.09
CA ARG A 353 -4.98 -5.25 -12.86
C ARG A 353 -5.25 -6.37 -11.85
N VAL A 354 -4.33 -7.30 -11.67
CA VAL A 354 -4.44 -8.37 -10.68
C VAL A 354 -3.54 -8.06 -9.49
N MET A 355 -2.32 -7.59 -9.75
CA MET A 355 -1.33 -7.37 -8.70
C MET A 355 -1.67 -6.22 -7.75
N GLU A 356 -2.40 -5.20 -8.20
CA GLU A 356 -2.93 -4.15 -7.32
C GLU A 356 -3.90 -4.74 -6.29
N PRO A 357 -5.05 -5.38 -6.66
CA PRO A 357 -5.94 -5.99 -5.69
C PRO A 357 -5.26 -7.02 -4.77
N VAL A 358 -4.38 -7.85 -5.35
CA VAL A 358 -3.61 -8.84 -4.57
C VAL A 358 -2.75 -8.15 -3.53
N ALA A 359 -1.94 -7.17 -3.94
CA ALA A 359 -1.13 -6.42 -3.00
C ALA A 359 -2.00 -5.70 -1.97
N THR A 360 -3.16 -5.15 -2.36
CA THR A 360 -4.08 -4.45 -1.45
C THR A 360 -4.54 -5.37 -0.34
N VAL A 361 -5.01 -6.56 -0.69
CA VAL A 361 -5.46 -7.59 0.26
C VAL A 361 -4.31 -8.08 1.15
N LEU A 362 -3.15 -8.36 0.56
CA LEU A 362 -1.99 -8.87 1.30
C LEU A 362 -1.43 -7.83 2.28
N THR A 363 -1.38 -6.57 1.86
CA THR A 363 -0.84 -5.46 2.65
C THR A 363 -1.88 -4.75 3.49
N ASP A 364 -3.15 -5.16 3.44
CA ASP A 364 -4.21 -4.61 4.28
C ASP A 364 -4.31 -3.07 4.18
N CYS A 365 -4.04 -2.50 3.00
CA CYS A 365 -3.89 -1.05 2.83
C CYS A 365 -5.20 -0.34 2.46
N THR A 366 -6.35 -0.95 2.75
CA THR A 366 -7.67 -0.38 2.44
C THR A 366 -8.14 0.56 3.54
N TYR A 367 -8.91 1.59 3.17
CA TYR A 367 -9.57 2.43 4.17
C TYR A 367 -10.62 1.64 4.99
N GLU A 368 -11.26 0.63 4.39
CA GLU A 368 -12.28 -0.19 5.04
C GLU A 368 -11.77 -1.07 6.16
N THR A 369 -10.47 -1.41 6.14
CA THR A 369 -9.82 -2.19 7.19
C THR A 369 -9.12 -1.36 8.25
N GLY A 370 -9.05 -0.03 8.04
CA GLY A 370 -8.27 0.88 8.85
C GLY A 370 -6.76 0.63 8.75
N GLY A 371 -6.33 -0.28 7.85
CA GLY A 371 -4.93 -0.62 7.64
C GLY A 371 -4.26 0.25 6.56
N GLY A 372 -5.02 1.09 5.86
CA GLY A 372 -4.44 2.02 4.88
C GLY A 372 -5.40 3.04 4.27
N PHE A 373 -5.02 3.54 3.09
CA PHE A 373 -5.68 4.66 2.42
C PHE A 373 -6.06 4.38 0.96
N CYS A 374 -5.96 3.13 0.49
CA CYS A 374 -6.47 2.75 -0.83
C CYS A 374 -7.98 2.98 -0.86
N ILE A 375 -8.42 3.83 -1.78
CA ILE A 375 -9.82 4.07 -2.12
C ILE A 375 -9.99 3.48 -3.51
N GLU A 376 -10.48 2.24 -3.56
CA GLU A 376 -10.87 1.60 -4.82
C GLU A 376 -12.21 2.15 -5.30
#